data_AF-A0AAU1ZSE2-F1
#
_entry.id   AF-A0AAU1ZSE2-F1
#
_cell.length_a   1.000
_cell.length_b   1.000
_cell.length_c   1.000
_cell.angle_alpha   90.00
_cell.angle_beta   90.00
_cell.angle_gamma   90.00
#
_symmetry.space_group_name_H-M   'P 1'
#
loop_
_entity.id
_entity.type
_entity.pdbx_description
1 polymer ?
#
loop_
_entity_poly.entity_id
_entity_poly.type
_entity_poly.pdbx_seq_one_letter_code
_entity_poly.pdbx_strand_id
1 'polypeptide(L)'
;MDSREHETDTTTTRWTVATVYDDMWVDPDDDPRETETEIVDERGVLLEGLRHFRLTVEMKCAGLDAEQMARRSVPPSTMSLLGLIRHLTEDERHFRRVMAGEDAPKLYRTEEDRDGDWNGAVADPAVVEDAWRQWRLETERTDRFIASVDDLGTTNAGFSDFGAEHGVQLQVRDVLSAHVNEYARHCGHADLLRERIDGRVGQ
;
A
#
# COMPACT_ATOMS: atom_id res chain seq x y z
N MET A 1 -18.37 53.43 4.32
CA MET A 1 -19.26 52.24 4.32
C MET A 1 -18.72 51.33 3.25
N ASP A 2 -17.53 50.74 3.38
CA ASP A 2 -17.06 49.80 4.41
C ASP A 2 -18.05 48.67 4.70
N SER A 3 -17.67 47.47 4.26
CA SER A 3 -18.16 46.13 4.63
C SER A 3 -17.48 45.11 3.71
N ARG A 4 -16.16 44.93 3.84
CA ARG A 4 -15.48 43.69 3.42
C ARG A 4 -15.07 42.96 4.68
N GLU A 5 -15.99 42.17 5.21
CA GLU A 5 -15.70 41.20 6.27
C GLU A 5 -16.31 39.86 5.86
N HIS A 6 -15.45 38.92 5.46
CA HIS A 6 -15.44 37.58 6.02
C HIS A 6 -14.11 36.93 5.63
N GLU A 7 -13.10 37.29 6.40
CA GLU A 7 -11.95 36.44 6.63
C GLU A 7 -12.44 35.31 7.55
N THR A 8 -12.67 34.13 6.99
CA THR A 8 -12.57 32.89 7.76
C THR A 8 -11.28 32.24 7.32
N ASP A 9 -10.18 32.70 7.89
CA ASP A 9 -8.95 31.90 7.91
C ASP A 9 -9.23 30.71 8.84
N THR A 10 -9.89 29.68 8.29
CA THR A 10 -9.89 28.36 8.90
C THR A 10 -8.52 27.77 8.64
N THR A 11 -7.56 28.13 9.49
CA THR A 11 -6.26 27.48 9.51
C THR A 11 -6.53 26.00 9.77
N THR A 12 -6.34 25.15 8.77
CA THR A 12 -6.53 23.70 8.89
C THR A 12 -5.65 23.21 10.02
N THR A 13 -6.24 22.83 11.14
CA THR A 13 -5.50 22.28 12.28
C THR A 13 -5.12 20.85 11.92
N ARG A 14 -3.86 20.64 11.56
CA ARG A 14 -3.27 19.32 11.30
C ARG A 14 -3.24 18.52 12.60
N TRP A 15 -3.58 17.24 12.54
CA TRP A 15 -3.49 16.34 13.67
C TRP A 15 -2.20 15.50 13.55
N THR A 16 -1.43 15.44 14.63
CA THR A 16 -0.23 14.61 14.77
C THR A 16 -0.21 13.94 16.15
N VAL A 17 0.35 12.72 16.23
CA VAL A 17 0.68 12.05 17.51
C VAL A 17 2.12 12.32 17.93
N ALA A 18 3.00 12.66 16.98
CA ALA A 18 4.40 12.89 17.28
C ALA A 18 4.55 14.07 18.24
N THR A 19 5.08 13.79 19.42
CA THR A 19 5.24 14.81 20.46
C THR A 19 6.47 15.70 20.25
N VAL A 20 7.41 15.22 19.42
CA VAL A 20 8.68 15.89 19.13
C VAL A 20 8.62 16.69 17.82
N TYR A 21 7.82 16.26 16.83
CA TYR A 21 7.77 16.88 15.49
C TYR A 21 6.33 17.04 14.98
N ASP A 22 5.88 18.29 14.80
CA ASP A 22 4.47 18.65 14.55
C ASP A 22 3.85 18.10 13.24
N ASP A 23 4.64 17.54 12.32
CA ASP A 23 4.20 16.98 11.03
C ASP A 23 4.55 15.48 10.85
N MET A 24 5.01 14.79 11.89
CA MET A 24 5.38 13.36 11.83
C MET A 24 4.22 12.45 12.24
N TRP A 25 4.11 11.25 11.63
CA TRP A 25 2.99 10.34 11.91
C TRP A 25 3.04 9.78 13.34
N VAL A 26 4.24 9.47 13.81
CA VAL A 26 4.63 8.97 15.14
C VAL A 26 5.99 9.56 15.49
N ASP A 27 6.34 9.51 16.78
CA ASP A 27 7.69 9.85 17.23
C ASP A 27 8.72 8.89 16.59
N PRO A 28 9.87 9.36 16.06
CA PRO A 28 10.90 8.48 15.50
C PRO A 28 11.35 7.37 16.46
N ASP A 29 11.41 7.65 17.77
CA ASP A 29 11.83 6.66 18.77
C ASP A 29 10.78 5.54 18.96
N ASP A 30 9.52 5.78 18.54
CA ASP A 30 8.40 4.86 18.61
C ASP A 30 7.96 4.33 17.22
N ASP A 31 8.65 4.71 16.14
CA ASP A 31 8.26 4.37 14.78
C ASP A 31 8.67 2.93 14.43
N PRO A 32 7.73 1.98 14.22
CA PRO A 32 8.06 0.58 13.94
C PRO A 32 8.77 0.38 12.59
N ARG A 33 8.83 1.43 11.76
CA ARG A 33 9.57 1.43 10.51
C ARG A 33 11.06 1.66 10.73
N GLU A 34 11.46 2.32 11.80
CA GLU A 34 12.87 2.50 12.12
C GLU A 34 13.48 1.18 12.58
N THR A 35 14.66 0.87 12.07
CA THR A 35 15.40 -0.37 12.39
C THR A 35 16.86 -0.05 12.63
N GLU A 36 17.44 -0.62 13.69
CA GLU A 36 18.88 -0.56 13.94
C GLU A 36 19.67 -1.54 13.06
N THR A 37 18.98 -2.30 12.18
CA THR A 37 19.61 -3.29 11.32
C THR A 37 20.41 -2.61 10.22
N GLU A 38 21.73 -2.87 10.17
CA GLU A 38 22.59 -2.40 9.10
C GLU A 38 22.24 -3.07 7.77
N ILE A 39 21.86 -2.26 6.77
CA ILE A 39 21.54 -2.71 5.42
C ILE A 39 22.83 -2.69 4.59
N VAL A 40 23.28 -3.87 4.16
CA VAL A 40 24.61 -4.03 3.54
C VAL A 40 24.59 -4.34 2.04
N ASP A 41 23.48 -4.86 1.49
CA ASP A 41 23.41 -5.31 0.09
C ASP A 41 22.09 -4.96 -0.62
N GLU A 42 22.04 -5.23 -1.94
CA GLU A 42 20.87 -4.98 -2.81
C GLU A 42 19.60 -5.64 -2.26
N ARG A 43 19.70 -6.89 -1.79
CA ARG A 43 18.58 -7.64 -1.22
C ARG A 43 18.05 -6.96 0.03
N GLY A 44 18.95 -6.57 0.94
CA GLY A 44 18.62 -5.88 2.17
C GLY A 44 17.86 -4.58 1.87
N VAL A 45 18.34 -3.77 0.92
CA VAL A 45 17.68 -2.50 0.53
C VAL A 45 16.26 -2.74 0.04
N LEU A 46 16.07 -3.73 -0.85
CA LEU A 46 14.74 -4.02 -1.42
C LEU A 46 13.77 -4.60 -0.39
N LEU A 47 14.23 -5.54 0.44
CA LEU A 47 13.40 -6.14 1.48
C LEU A 47 13.03 -5.13 2.57
N GLU A 48 13.96 -4.27 2.95
CA GLU A 48 13.72 -3.23 3.93
C GLU A 48 12.74 -2.18 3.38
N GLY A 49 12.91 -1.73 2.14
CA GLY A 49 11.93 -0.85 1.49
C GLY A 49 10.52 -1.46 1.45
N LEU A 50 10.42 -2.75 1.12
CA LEU A 50 9.15 -3.45 1.11
C LEU A 50 8.53 -3.56 2.51
N ARG A 51 9.33 -3.93 3.52
CA ARG A 51 8.89 -3.98 4.93
C ARG A 51 8.39 -2.61 5.38
N HIS A 52 9.18 -1.56 5.13
CA HIS A 52 8.87 -0.18 5.52
C HIS A 52 7.50 0.24 5.00
N PHE A 53 7.24 0.11 3.69
CA PHE A 53 5.98 0.56 3.12
C PHE A 53 4.79 -0.34 3.46
N ARG A 54 4.99 -1.65 3.66
CA ARG A 54 3.92 -2.52 4.19
C ARG A 54 3.50 -2.09 5.60
N LEU A 55 4.45 -1.77 6.46
CA LEU A 55 4.16 -1.21 7.78
C LEU A 55 3.48 0.15 7.69
N THR A 56 3.94 1.02 6.79
CA THR A 56 3.28 2.31 6.53
C THR A 56 1.80 2.10 6.19
N VAL A 57 1.47 1.15 5.32
CA VAL A 57 0.07 0.84 4.98
C VAL A 57 -0.75 0.42 6.21
N GLU A 58 -0.22 -0.45 7.07
CA GLU A 58 -0.86 -0.83 8.33
C GLU A 58 -1.08 0.39 9.23
N MET A 59 -0.06 1.24 9.38
CA MET A 59 -0.14 2.47 10.14
C MET A 59 -1.22 3.40 9.59
N LYS A 60 -1.28 3.65 8.27
CA LYS A 60 -2.29 4.53 7.65
C LYS A 60 -3.72 4.03 7.83
N CYS A 61 -3.93 2.75 8.07
CA CYS A 61 -5.25 2.19 8.31
C CYS A 61 -5.60 2.02 9.79
N ALA A 62 -4.62 2.18 10.69
CA ALA A 62 -4.82 1.94 12.11
C ALA A 62 -5.86 2.89 12.73
N GLY A 63 -6.73 2.33 13.56
CA GLY A 63 -7.75 3.07 14.31
C GLY A 63 -8.96 3.55 13.50
N LEU A 64 -9.10 3.11 12.24
CA LEU A 64 -10.26 3.45 11.41
C LEU A 64 -11.35 2.39 11.49
N ASP A 65 -12.61 2.83 11.48
CA ASP A 65 -13.76 1.95 11.32
C ASP A 65 -14.03 1.58 9.85
N ALA A 66 -15.04 0.74 9.60
CA ALA A 66 -15.37 0.29 8.25
C ALA A 66 -15.85 1.43 7.33
N GLU A 67 -16.56 2.43 7.86
CA GLU A 67 -17.02 3.58 7.07
C GLU A 67 -15.84 4.45 6.64
N GLN A 68 -14.89 4.69 7.54
CA GLN A 68 -13.67 5.43 7.27
C GLN A 68 -12.77 4.68 6.30
N MET A 69 -12.58 3.38 6.49
CA MET A 69 -11.79 2.52 5.59
C MET A 69 -12.35 2.52 4.16
N ALA A 70 -13.68 2.47 4.01
CA ALA A 70 -14.34 2.46 2.71
C ALA A 70 -14.54 3.86 2.09
N ARG A 71 -14.27 4.94 2.83
CA ARG A 71 -14.53 6.31 2.38
C ARG A 71 -13.66 6.71 1.18
N ARG A 72 -14.30 7.21 0.13
CA ARG A 72 -13.66 7.81 -1.05
C ARG A 72 -13.42 9.30 -0.81
N SER A 73 -12.39 9.62 -0.01
CA SER A 73 -12.24 10.92 0.65
C SER A 73 -11.69 12.06 -0.22
N VAL A 74 -11.18 11.75 -1.43
CA VAL A 74 -10.59 12.72 -2.38
C VAL A 74 -11.28 12.67 -3.75
N PRO A 75 -12.46 13.30 -3.93
CA PRO A 75 -13.08 13.39 -5.26
C PRO A 75 -12.18 14.14 -6.28
N PRO A 76 -12.20 13.77 -7.56
CA PRO A 76 -13.07 12.76 -8.20
C PRO A 76 -12.56 11.32 -8.09
N SER A 77 -11.47 11.07 -7.34
CA SER A 77 -10.94 9.71 -7.17
C SER A 77 -11.96 8.81 -6.48
N THR A 78 -12.01 7.56 -6.94
CA THR A 78 -12.81 6.48 -6.37
C THR A 78 -12.05 5.65 -5.33
N MET A 79 -10.80 6.01 -5.04
CA MET A 79 -9.93 5.29 -4.12
C MET A 79 -10.37 5.44 -2.66
N SER A 80 -10.24 4.35 -1.89
CA SER A 80 -10.39 4.31 -0.44
C SER A 80 -9.23 3.51 0.16
N LEU A 81 -8.99 3.62 1.47
CA LEU A 81 -7.95 2.84 2.16
C LEU A 81 -8.24 1.33 2.09
N LEU A 82 -9.51 0.93 2.19
CA LEU A 82 -9.93 -0.46 1.98
C LEU A 82 -9.64 -0.95 0.55
N GLY A 83 -9.93 -0.11 -0.45
CA GLY A 83 -9.60 -0.41 -1.84
C GLY A 83 -8.09 -0.56 -2.05
N LEU A 84 -7.27 0.26 -1.38
CA LEU A 84 -5.81 0.15 -1.42
C LEU A 84 -5.31 -1.19 -0.87
N ILE A 85 -5.83 -1.65 0.27
CA ILE A 85 -5.45 -2.98 0.82
C ILE A 85 -5.77 -4.09 -0.19
N ARG A 86 -6.95 -4.03 -0.81
CA ARG A 86 -7.37 -5.02 -1.81
C ARG A 86 -6.53 -4.98 -3.08
N HIS A 87 -6.19 -3.78 -3.52
CA HIS A 87 -5.30 -3.55 -4.65
C HIS A 87 -3.90 -4.13 -4.40
N LEU A 88 -3.28 -3.77 -3.27
CA LEU A 88 -1.96 -4.28 -2.88
C LEU A 88 -1.98 -5.80 -2.68
N THR A 89 -3.09 -6.38 -2.22
CA THR A 89 -3.27 -7.84 -2.17
C THR A 89 -3.20 -8.49 -3.56
N GLU A 90 -3.82 -7.87 -4.56
CA GLU A 90 -3.72 -8.35 -5.95
C GLU A 90 -2.30 -8.24 -6.48
N ASP A 91 -1.57 -7.20 -6.09
CA ASP A 91 -0.18 -7.00 -6.49
C ASP A 91 0.76 -8.04 -5.85
N GLU A 92 0.56 -8.41 -4.57
CA GLU A 92 1.26 -9.55 -3.95
C GLU A 92 1.01 -10.86 -4.72
N ARG A 93 -0.25 -11.11 -5.11
CA ARG A 93 -0.60 -12.30 -5.91
C ARG A 93 0.00 -12.25 -7.30
N HIS A 94 0.00 -11.08 -7.91
CA HIS A 94 0.57 -10.83 -9.21
C HIS A 94 2.07 -11.12 -9.22
N PHE A 95 2.80 -10.63 -8.21
CA PHE A 95 4.21 -10.93 -8.01
C PHE A 95 4.48 -12.43 -8.06
N ARG A 96 3.73 -13.23 -7.29
CA ARG A 96 3.91 -14.69 -7.25
C ARG A 96 3.49 -15.37 -8.56
N ARG A 97 2.43 -14.91 -9.20
CA ARG A 97 2.03 -15.41 -10.53
C ARG A 97 3.12 -15.23 -11.56
N VAL A 98 3.72 -14.04 -11.62
CA VAL A 98 4.78 -13.73 -12.58
C VAL A 98 6.04 -14.49 -12.18
N MET A 99 6.53 -14.33 -10.96
CA MET A 99 7.85 -14.84 -10.57
C MET A 99 7.86 -16.35 -10.32
N ALA A 100 6.87 -16.88 -9.60
CA ALA A 100 6.80 -18.30 -9.23
C ALA A 100 6.02 -19.16 -10.22
N GLY A 101 5.26 -18.54 -11.14
CA GLY A 101 4.38 -19.28 -12.06
C GLY A 101 3.21 -19.98 -11.36
N GLU A 102 2.85 -19.53 -10.15
CA GLU A 102 1.78 -20.15 -9.37
C GLU A 102 0.39 -19.86 -9.95
N ASP A 103 -0.51 -20.83 -9.85
CA ASP A 103 -1.93 -20.65 -10.17
C ASP A 103 -2.66 -19.91 -9.03
N ALA A 104 -2.53 -18.58 -9.05
CA ALA A 104 -3.14 -17.69 -8.07
C ALA A 104 -4.06 -16.66 -8.76
N PRO A 105 -5.27 -17.06 -9.23
CA PRO A 105 -6.17 -16.16 -9.94
C PRO A 105 -6.49 -14.91 -9.13
N LYS A 106 -6.91 -13.85 -9.83
CA LYS A 106 -7.31 -12.57 -9.22
C LYS A 106 -8.45 -12.81 -8.22
N LEU A 107 -8.42 -12.09 -7.09
CA LEU A 107 -9.41 -12.24 -6.02
C LEU A 107 -10.62 -11.32 -6.22
N TYR A 108 -10.37 -10.09 -6.68
CA TYR A 108 -11.37 -9.03 -6.71
C TYR A 108 -11.72 -8.62 -8.14
N ARG A 109 -10.76 -8.66 -9.06
CA ARG A 109 -10.96 -8.19 -10.45
C ARG A 109 -11.43 -9.32 -11.36
N THR A 110 -12.51 -9.09 -12.09
CA THR A 110 -13.05 -10.01 -13.12
C THR A 110 -12.99 -9.37 -14.52
N GLU A 111 -13.46 -10.09 -15.55
CA GLU A 111 -13.59 -9.51 -16.89
C GLU A 111 -14.68 -8.43 -16.94
N GLU A 112 -15.75 -8.61 -16.17
CA GLU A 112 -16.89 -7.69 -16.06
C GLU A 112 -16.60 -6.50 -15.13
N ASP A 113 -15.80 -6.69 -14.08
CA ASP A 113 -15.40 -5.64 -13.15
C ASP A 113 -13.87 -5.60 -12.97
N ARG A 114 -13.23 -4.77 -13.80
CA ARG A 114 -11.78 -4.59 -13.78
C ARG A 114 -11.26 -3.82 -12.57
N ASP A 115 -12.14 -3.09 -11.89
CA ASP A 115 -11.85 -2.27 -10.72
C ASP A 115 -12.50 -2.85 -9.45
N GLY A 116 -12.75 -4.17 -9.42
CA GLY A 116 -13.46 -4.83 -8.32
C GLY A 116 -12.77 -4.72 -6.94
N ASP A 117 -11.46 -4.50 -6.92
CA ASP A 117 -10.69 -4.12 -5.73
C ASP A 117 -11.19 -2.80 -5.12
N TRP A 118 -11.59 -1.84 -5.96
CA TRP A 118 -12.12 -0.53 -5.57
C TRP A 118 -13.65 -0.50 -5.46
N ASN A 119 -14.35 -1.09 -6.42
CA ASN A 119 -15.81 -1.09 -6.50
C ASN A 119 -16.43 -1.89 -5.35
N GLY A 120 -15.80 -3.01 -4.98
CA GLY A 120 -16.25 -3.86 -3.88
C GLY A 120 -15.87 -3.35 -2.48
N ALA A 121 -15.08 -2.27 -2.36
CA ALA A 121 -14.58 -1.74 -1.08
C ALA A 121 -15.68 -0.98 -0.31
N VAL A 122 -16.66 -1.74 0.20
CA VAL A 122 -17.84 -1.23 0.90
C VAL A 122 -17.64 -1.15 2.42
N ALA A 123 -18.42 -0.29 3.07
CA ALA A 123 -18.36 -0.04 4.52
C ALA A 123 -18.99 -1.19 5.35
N ASP A 124 -18.42 -2.39 5.23
CA ASP A 124 -18.81 -3.58 5.98
C ASP A 124 -17.59 -4.11 6.76
N PRO A 125 -17.69 -4.29 8.09
CA PRO A 125 -16.61 -4.86 8.89
C PRO A 125 -16.08 -6.21 8.37
N ALA A 126 -16.95 -7.08 7.87
CA ALA A 126 -16.53 -8.40 7.34
C ALA A 126 -15.70 -8.26 6.06
N VAL A 127 -15.98 -7.24 5.26
CA VAL A 127 -15.24 -6.90 4.03
C VAL A 127 -13.85 -6.33 4.37
N VAL A 128 -13.75 -5.53 5.44
CA VAL A 128 -12.48 -5.02 5.96
C VAL A 128 -11.62 -6.14 6.54
N GLU A 129 -12.22 -7.01 7.37
CA GLU A 129 -11.53 -8.17 7.93
C GLU A 129 -11.05 -9.15 6.85
N ASP A 130 -11.85 -9.36 5.80
CA ASP A 130 -11.45 -10.12 4.62
C ASP A 130 -10.23 -9.52 3.93
N ALA A 131 -10.27 -8.23 3.61
CA ALA A 131 -9.16 -7.56 2.95
C ALA A 131 -7.84 -7.71 3.73
N TRP A 132 -7.87 -7.50 5.04
CA TRP A 132 -6.69 -7.68 5.90
C TRP A 132 -6.17 -9.11 5.93
N ARG A 133 -7.06 -10.09 6.04
CA ARG A 133 -6.67 -11.50 6.07
C ARG A 133 -6.05 -11.92 4.74
N GLN A 134 -6.63 -11.52 3.62
CA GLN A 134 -6.08 -11.83 2.30
C GLN A 134 -4.72 -11.16 2.10
N TRP A 135 -4.62 -9.87 2.43
CA TRP A 135 -3.36 -9.12 2.29
C TRP A 135 -2.20 -9.77 3.08
N ARG A 136 -2.43 -10.13 4.34
CA ARG A 136 -1.43 -10.81 5.18
C ARG A 136 -1.04 -12.17 4.62
N LEU A 137 -2.02 -12.96 4.17
CA LEU A 137 -1.78 -14.26 3.56
C LEU A 137 -0.90 -14.15 2.31
N GLU A 138 -1.18 -13.17 1.45
CA GLU A 138 -0.43 -12.98 0.21
C GLU A 138 0.96 -12.40 0.46
N THR A 139 1.09 -11.45 1.38
CA THR A 139 2.39 -10.96 1.87
C THR A 139 3.27 -12.12 2.36
N GLU A 140 2.73 -13.00 3.22
CA GLU A 140 3.48 -14.15 3.74
C GLU A 140 3.89 -15.12 2.62
N ARG A 141 3.02 -15.33 1.62
CA ARG A 141 3.34 -16.16 0.46
C ARG A 141 4.45 -15.53 -0.39
N THR A 142 4.42 -14.22 -0.59
CA THR A 142 5.44 -13.49 -1.34
C THR A 142 6.78 -13.57 -0.61
N ASP A 143 6.78 -13.38 0.71
CA ASP A 143 7.99 -13.45 1.53
C ASP A 143 8.63 -14.84 1.48
N ARG A 144 7.82 -15.91 1.58
CA ARG A 144 8.31 -17.28 1.42
C ARG A 144 8.94 -17.52 0.05
N PHE A 145 8.35 -16.98 -1.01
CA PHE A 145 8.95 -17.09 -2.34
C PHE A 145 10.28 -16.34 -2.42
N ILE A 146 10.34 -15.08 -1.98
CA ILE A 146 11.57 -14.27 -2.05
C ILE A 146 12.70 -14.91 -1.22
N ALA A 147 12.37 -15.47 -0.06
CA ALA A 147 13.32 -16.20 0.79
C ALA A 147 13.82 -17.51 0.16
N SER A 148 13.07 -18.10 -0.78
CA SER A 148 13.46 -19.32 -1.49
C SER A 148 14.38 -19.07 -2.70
N VAL A 149 14.48 -17.82 -3.14
CA VAL A 149 15.34 -17.42 -4.26
C VAL A 149 16.70 -17.02 -3.71
N ASP A 150 17.78 -17.67 -4.16
CA ASP A 150 19.15 -17.32 -3.77
C ASP A 150 19.67 -16.08 -4.53
N ASP A 151 19.50 -16.07 -5.86
CA ASP A 151 19.96 -14.99 -6.74
C ASP A 151 18.80 -14.14 -7.25
N LEU A 152 18.82 -12.83 -6.94
CA LEU A 152 17.81 -11.88 -7.42
C LEU A 152 17.86 -11.66 -8.95
N GLY A 153 18.92 -12.12 -9.62
CA GLY A 153 18.99 -12.23 -11.08
C GLY A 153 18.17 -13.38 -11.69
N THR A 154 17.59 -14.26 -10.88
CA THR A 154 16.73 -15.37 -11.35
C THR A 154 15.55 -14.82 -12.15
N THR A 155 15.27 -15.44 -13.30
CA THR A 155 14.16 -15.03 -14.16
C THR A 155 12.83 -15.66 -13.75
N ASN A 156 11.74 -14.99 -14.11
CA ASN A 156 10.38 -15.39 -13.80
C ASN A 156 10.01 -16.76 -14.43
N ALA A 157 9.39 -17.63 -13.63
CA ALA A 157 8.86 -18.92 -14.10
C ALA A 157 7.46 -18.80 -14.74
N GLY A 158 6.69 -17.78 -14.34
CA GLY A 158 5.35 -17.51 -14.84
C GLY A 158 5.31 -16.61 -16.06
N PHE A 159 4.10 -16.25 -16.47
CA PHE A 159 3.89 -15.34 -17.59
C PHE A 159 3.94 -13.88 -17.11
N SER A 160 4.86 -13.10 -17.69
CA SER A 160 4.90 -11.65 -17.49
C SER A 160 3.91 -10.95 -18.42
N ASP A 161 3.06 -10.10 -17.86
CA ASP A 161 2.25 -9.14 -18.61
C ASP A 161 2.82 -7.71 -18.54
N PHE A 162 4.02 -7.53 -17.97
CA PHE A 162 4.75 -6.26 -17.95
C PHE A 162 5.40 -5.92 -19.28
N GLY A 163 5.48 -4.62 -19.59
CA GLY A 163 6.18 -4.08 -20.76
C GLY A 163 5.33 -4.01 -22.03
N ALA A 164 5.95 -3.57 -23.14
CA ALA A 164 5.27 -3.43 -24.43
C ALA A 164 4.97 -4.77 -25.11
N GLU A 165 5.71 -5.82 -24.74
CA GLU A 165 5.56 -7.18 -25.27
C GLU A 165 5.27 -8.12 -24.10
N HIS A 166 4.21 -8.93 -24.21
CA HIS A 166 3.91 -9.93 -23.20
C HIS A 166 4.91 -11.10 -23.25
N GLY A 167 5.21 -11.68 -22.09
CA GLY A 167 6.11 -12.83 -21.96
C GLY A 167 7.59 -12.47 -21.87
N VAL A 168 7.94 -11.20 -21.67
CA VAL A 168 9.33 -10.77 -21.40
C VAL A 168 9.88 -11.46 -20.16
N GLN A 169 11.14 -11.87 -20.22
CA GLN A 169 11.86 -12.40 -19.07
C GLN A 169 12.24 -11.26 -18.13
N LEU A 170 11.70 -11.30 -16.91
CA LEU A 170 11.96 -10.36 -15.83
C LEU A 170 12.82 -11.05 -14.77
N GLN A 171 13.72 -10.31 -14.15
CA GLN A 171 14.47 -10.80 -12.99
C GLN A 171 13.73 -10.49 -11.69
N VAL A 172 13.95 -11.29 -10.65
CA VAL A 172 13.37 -11.06 -9.31
C VAL A 172 13.69 -9.66 -8.79
N ARG A 173 14.91 -9.14 -9.03
CA ARG A 173 15.30 -7.76 -8.64
C ARG A 173 14.39 -6.70 -9.27
N ASP A 174 14.00 -6.87 -10.53
CA ASP A 174 13.25 -5.88 -11.29
C ASP A 174 11.82 -5.83 -10.76
N VAL A 175 11.22 -7.00 -10.56
CA VAL A 175 9.86 -7.12 -10.05
C VAL A 175 9.79 -6.71 -8.58
N LEU A 176 10.79 -7.03 -7.76
CA LEU A 176 10.84 -6.61 -6.36
C LEU A 176 11.00 -5.08 -6.23
N SER A 177 11.83 -4.47 -7.07
CA SER A 177 11.94 -3.00 -7.17
C SER A 177 10.62 -2.36 -7.59
N ALA A 178 9.95 -2.91 -8.61
CA ALA A 178 8.62 -2.45 -9.03
C ALA A 178 7.58 -2.60 -7.90
N HIS A 179 7.64 -3.69 -7.14
CA HIS A 179 6.76 -3.96 -6.01
C HIS A 179 6.93 -2.93 -4.89
N VAL A 180 8.18 -2.59 -4.54
CA VAL A 180 8.49 -1.51 -3.58
C VAL A 180 7.92 -0.17 -4.07
N ASN A 181 8.11 0.15 -5.36
CA ASN A 181 7.60 1.40 -5.94
C ASN A 181 6.07 1.46 -5.89
N GLU A 182 5.38 0.34 -6.08
CA GLU A 182 3.93 0.30 -6.03
C GLU A 182 3.43 0.61 -4.60
N TYR A 183 4.01 -0.03 -3.60
CA TYR A 183 3.73 0.28 -2.20
C TYR A 183 4.04 1.74 -1.86
N ALA A 184 5.20 2.26 -2.26
CA ALA A 184 5.59 3.65 -2.01
C ALA A 184 4.59 4.65 -2.61
N ARG A 185 4.22 4.43 -3.88
CA ARG A 185 3.21 5.23 -4.59
C ARG A 185 1.88 5.23 -3.85
N HIS A 186 1.44 4.06 -3.38
CA HIS A 186 0.17 3.91 -2.68
C HIS A 186 0.18 4.39 -1.23
N CYS A 187 1.32 4.42 -0.57
CA CYS A 187 1.48 5.11 0.72
C CYS A 187 1.24 6.62 0.58
N GLY A 188 1.80 7.24 -0.47
CA GLY A 188 1.53 8.66 -0.75
C GLY A 188 0.06 8.95 -1.04
N HIS A 189 -0.66 8.04 -1.70
CA HIS A 189 -2.13 8.16 -1.84
C HIS A 189 -2.85 7.99 -0.49
N ALA A 190 -2.41 7.04 0.34
CA ALA A 190 -2.98 6.77 1.65
C ALA A 190 -2.86 7.98 2.59
N ASP A 191 -1.79 8.76 2.49
CA ASP A 191 -1.61 10.00 3.24
C ASP A 191 -2.74 11.00 2.99
N LEU A 192 -3.00 11.31 1.72
CA LEU A 192 -4.07 12.26 1.35
C LEU A 192 -5.45 11.72 1.70
N LEU A 193 -5.66 10.41 1.53
CA LEU A 193 -6.93 9.79 1.88
C LEU A 193 -7.18 9.88 3.40
N ARG A 194 -6.15 9.59 4.20
CA ARG A 194 -6.20 9.61 5.66
C ARG A 194 -6.40 11.02 6.20
N GLU A 195 -5.62 11.99 5.72
CA GLU A 195 -5.75 13.39 6.15
C GLU A 195 -7.17 13.91 5.91
N ARG A 196 -7.80 13.50 4.80
CA ARG A 196 -9.19 13.87 4.49
C ARG A 196 -10.24 13.14 5.34
N ILE A 197 -9.89 12.01 5.98
CA ILE A 197 -10.79 11.23 6.84
C ILE A 197 -10.82 11.82 8.25
N ASP A 198 -9.66 12.09 8.86
CA ASP A 198 -9.56 12.47 10.27
C ASP A 198 -8.54 13.58 10.57
N GLY A 199 -7.94 14.19 9.54
CA GLY A 199 -6.97 15.28 9.70
C GLY A 199 -5.55 14.81 10.04
N ARG A 200 -5.31 13.50 10.17
CA ARG A 200 -3.99 12.95 10.45
C ARG A 200 -3.10 13.02 9.21
N VAL A 201 -1.97 13.71 9.34
CA VAL A 201 -1.02 13.92 8.22
C VAL A 201 -0.13 12.72 7.97
N GLY A 202 0.32 12.58 6.72
CA GLY A 202 1.26 11.56 6.27
C GLY A 202 2.71 11.78 6.69
N GLN A 203 3.54 10.75 6.47
CA GLN A 203 5.00 10.75 6.64
C GLN A 203 5.59 9.74 5.67
#